data_AF-A0A843JX45-F1
#
_entry.id   AF-A0A843JX45-F1
#
_cell.length_a   1.000
_cell.length_b   1.000
_cell.length_c   1.000
_cell.angle_alpha   90.00
_cell.angle_beta   90.00
_cell.angle_gamma   90.00
#
_symmetry.space_group_name_H-M   'P 1'
#
loop_
_entity.id
_entity.type
_entity.pdbx_description
1 polymer ?
#
loop_
_entity_poly.entity_id
_entity_poly.type
_entity_poly.pdbx_seq_one_letter_code
_entity_poly.pdbx_strand_id
1 'polypeptide(L)' 'MINKKCEVQFANEKVKEAFNKLDNSDLKKFIERALCDIQANPFCGVQIPKKLIPSEYINKFNIHNVWKYNLPNA' A
#
# COMPACT_ATOMS: atom_id res chain seq x y z
N MET A 1 -22.36 -9.42 -10.62
CA MET A 1 -20.91 -9.56 -10.81
C MET A 1 -20.26 -9.53 -9.44
N ILE A 2 -19.60 -10.60 -9.02
CA ILE A 2 -18.86 -10.62 -7.75
C ILE A 2 -17.54 -9.88 -8.01
N ASN A 3 -17.46 -8.61 -7.62
CA ASN A 3 -16.18 -7.90 -7.57
C ASN A 3 -15.33 -8.59 -6.49
N LYS A 4 -14.45 -9.50 -6.91
CA LYS A 4 -13.54 -10.19 -6.01
C LYS A 4 -12.54 -9.17 -5.49
N LYS A 5 -12.81 -8.65 -4.29
CA LYS A 5 -11.91 -7.76 -3.56
C LYS A 5 -10.56 -8.45 -3.37
N CYS A 6 -9.47 -7.71 -3.52
CA CYS A 6 -8.14 -8.22 -3.22
C CYS A 6 -7.91 -8.24 -1.71
N GLU A 7 -7.03 -9.10 -1.24
CA GLU A 7 -6.58 -9.07 0.15
C GLU A 7 -5.42 -8.07 0.27
N VAL A 8 -5.41 -7.28 1.34
CA VAL A 8 -4.33 -6.33 1.62
C VAL A 8 -3.62 -6.79 2.89
N GLN A 9 -2.30 -6.92 2.79
CA GLN A 9 -1.43 -7.36 3.88
C GLN A 9 -0.26 -6.39 4.03
N PHE A 10 0.24 -6.25 5.25
CA PHE A 10 1.46 -5.48 5.50
C PHE A 10 2.69 -6.31 5.13
N ALA A 11 3.66 -5.67 4.46
CA ALA A 11 4.88 -6.35 4.00
C ALA A 11 5.75 -6.90 5.14
N ASN A 12 5.66 -6.32 6.34
CA ASN A 12 6.35 -6.80 7.54
C ASN A 12 5.68 -6.26 8.82
N GLU A 13 6.04 -6.84 9.96
CA GLU A 13 5.48 -6.46 11.26
C GLU A 13 5.83 -5.02 11.65
N LYS A 14 7.01 -4.51 11.28
CA LYS A 14 7.41 -3.12 11.59
C LYS A 14 6.46 -2.10 10.98
N VAL A 15 6.04 -2.32 9.73
CA VAL A 15 5.08 -1.44 9.03
C VAL A 15 3.70 -1.53 9.69
N LYS A 16 3.27 -2.74 10.07
CA LYS A 16 2.00 -2.96 10.77
C LYS A 16 1.99 -2.27 12.15
N GLU A 17 3.07 -2.40 12.92
CA GLU A 17 3.22 -1.71 14.20
C GLU A 17 3.24 -0.20 14.03
N ALA A 18 3.92 0.32 13.02
CA ALA A 18 3.95 1.76 12.74
C ALA A 18 2.54 2.27 12.41
N PHE A 19 1.77 1.52 11.61
CA PHE A 19 0.36 1.84 11.34
C PHE A 19 -0.50 1.80 12.61
N ASN A 20 -0.35 0.77 13.45
CA ASN A 20 -1.11 0.63 14.69
C ASN A 20 -0.82 1.72 15.71
N LYS A 21 0.42 2.24 15.73
CA LYS A 21 0.85 3.36 16.58
C LYS A 21 0.34 4.72 16.10
N LEU A 22 -0.25 4.81 14.91
CA LEU A 22 -0.90 6.04 14.49
C LEU A 22 -2.12 6.31 15.37
N ASP A 23 -2.14 7.50 15.98
CA ASP A 23 -3.30 8.05 16.65
C ASP A 23 -4.43 8.32 15.65
N ASN A 24 -5.62 8.71 16.13
CA ASN A 24 -6.78 9.09 15.30
C ASN A 24 -6.57 10.45 14.59
N SER A 25 -5.45 10.54 13.89
CA SER A 25 -5.00 11.61 13.04
C SER A 25 -5.63 11.48 11.66
N ASP A 26 -5.64 12.57 10.91
CA ASP A 26 -6.12 12.53 9.52
C ASP A 26 -5.25 11.62 8.64
N LEU A 27 -3.97 11.45 8.97
CA LEU A 27 -3.08 10.48 8.32
C LEU A 27 -3.61 9.05 8.44
N LYS A 28 -4.05 8.63 9.63
CA LYS A 28 -4.60 7.28 9.83
C LYS A 28 -5.84 7.07 8.99
N LYS A 29 -6.75 8.04 8.97
CA LYS A 29 -7.97 8.00 8.14
C LYS A 29 -7.65 7.93 6.65
N PHE A 30 -6.65 8.68 6.18
CA PHE A 30 -6.22 8.64 4.79
C PHE A 30 -5.60 7.30 4.41
N ILE A 31 -4.80 6.71 5.29
CA ILE A 31 -4.24 5.37 5.06
C ILE A 31 -5.35 4.32 5.05
N GLU A 32 -6.27 4.33 6.02
CA GLU A 32 -7.42 3.41 6.07
C GLU A 32 -8.26 3.48 4.79
N ARG A 33 -8.52 4.70 4.30
CA ARG A 33 -9.19 4.91 3.02
C ARG A 33 -8.38 4.35 1.85
N ALA A 34 -7.07 4.60 1.79
CA ALA A 34 -6.20 4.07 0.75
C ALA A 34 -6.20 2.53 0.75
N LEU A 35 -6.22 1.88 1.93
CA LEU A 35 -6.35 0.43 2.04
C LEU A 35 -7.68 -0.06 1.44
N CYS A 36 -8.80 0.62 1.70
CA CYS A 36 -10.10 0.29 1.09
C CYS A 36 -10.09 0.44 -0.44
N ASP A 37 -9.48 1.51 -0.96
CA ASP A 37 -9.38 1.76 -2.40
C ASP A 37 -8.52 0.70 -3.09
N ILE A 38 -7.39 0.32 -2.49
CA ILE A 38 -6.52 -0.77 -2.99
C ILE A 38 -7.26 -2.11 -2.95
N GLN A 39 -8.06 -2.36 -1.91
CA GLN A 39 -8.87 -3.57 -1.79
C GLN A 39 -9.90 -3.69 -2.91
N ALA A 40 -10.49 -2.56 -3.32
CA ALA A 40 -11.45 -2.49 -4.41
C ALA A 40 -10.78 -2.54 -5.79
N ASN A 41 -9.62 -1.89 -5.94
CA ASN A 41 -8.83 -1.86 -7.17
C ASN A 41 -7.32 -1.78 -6.84
N PRO A 42 -6.54 -2.87 -7.00
CA PRO A 42 -5.11 -2.87 -6.70
C PRO A 42 -4.28 -1.99 -7.65
N PHE A 43 -4.84 -1.53 -8.76
CA PHE A 43 -4.18 -0.71 -9.77
C PHE A 43 -4.54 0.78 -9.66
N CYS A 44 -5.16 1.22 -8.57
CA CYS A 44 -5.61 2.61 -8.38
C CYS A 44 -4.49 3.64 -8.17
N GLY A 45 -3.24 3.20 -7.97
CA GLY A 45 -2.08 4.07 -7.79
C GLY A 45 -1.28 4.35 -9.07
N VAL A 46 -0.17 5.04 -8.92
CA VAL A 46 0.82 5.28 -9.99
C VAL A 46 1.76 4.08 -10.07
N GLN A 47 1.78 3.38 -11.20
CA GLN A 47 2.70 2.27 -11.40
C GLN A 47 4.16 2.76 -11.42
N ILE A 48 5.02 2.11 -10.64
CA ILE A 48 6.45 2.41 -10.59
C ILE A 48 7.19 1.58 -11.66
N PRO A 49 7.94 2.22 -12.59
CA PRO A 49 8.76 1.51 -13.55
C PRO A 49 9.76 0.56 -12.86
N LYS A 50 9.94 -0.66 -13.39
CA LYS A 50 10.79 -1.71 -12.79
C LYS A 50 12.20 -1.24 -12.42
N LYS A 51 12.80 -0.38 -13.24
CA LYS A 51 14.14 0.20 -13.02
C LYS A 51 14.23 1.14 -11.80
N LEU A 52 13.10 1.62 -11.30
CA LEU A 52 12.99 2.52 -10.14
C LEU A 52 12.55 1.77 -8.86
N ILE A 53 12.27 0.47 -8.95
CA ILE A 53 11.90 -0.33 -7.78
C ILE A 53 13.17 -0.53 -6.92
N PRO A 54 13.12 -0.19 -5.61
CA PRO A 54 14.25 -0.43 -4.72
C PRO A 54 14.66 -1.91 -4.72
N SER A 55 15.97 -2.17 -4.78
CA SER A 55 16.51 -3.55 -4.77
C SER A 55 16.11 -4.32 -3.52
N GLU A 56 15.93 -3.64 -2.39
CA GLU A 56 15.44 -4.23 -1.15
C GLU A 56 14.07 -4.89 -1.32
N TYR A 57 13.18 -4.30 -2.12
CA TYR A 57 11.82 -4.82 -2.29
C TYR A 57 11.82 -6.13 -3.08
N ILE A 58 12.71 -6.20 -4.06
CA ILE A 58 12.96 -7.40 -4.86
C ILE A 58 13.64 -8.47 -4.00
N ASN A 59 14.73 -8.12 -3.31
CA ASN A 59 15.55 -9.10 -2.59
C ASN A 59 14.88 -9.64 -1.31
N LYS A 60 14.17 -8.79 -0.56
CA LYS A 60 13.55 -9.20 0.72
C LYS A 60 12.14 -9.72 0.56
N PHE A 61 11.36 -9.14 -0.35
CA PHE A 61 9.92 -9.45 -0.48
C PHE A 61 9.57 -10.15 -1.81
N ASN A 62 10.53 -10.31 -2.73
CA ASN A 62 10.30 -10.85 -4.07
C ASN A 62 9.19 -10.12 -4.84
N ILE A 63 9.09 -8.79 -4.64
CA ILE A 63 8.08 -7.92 -5.27
C ILE A 63 8.67 -7.28 -6.52
N HIS A 64 8.04 -7.54 -7.68
CA HIS A 64 8.49 -7.05 -9.00
C HIS A 64 7.54 -6.01 -9.62
N ASN A 65 6.45 -5.72 -8.91
CA ASN A 65 5.36 -4.87 -9.34
C ASN A 65 4.96 -3.96 -8.17
N VAL A 66 5.15 -2.65 -8.34
CA VAL A 66 4.93 -1.66 -7.28
C VAL A 66 4.05 -0.54 -7.81
N TRP A 67 3.06 -0.15 -7.01
CA TRP A 67 2.26 1.05 -7.22
C TRP A 67 2.46 2.01 -6.06
N LYS A 68 2.58 3.30 -6.37
CA LYS A 68 2.58 4.38 -5.38
C LYS A 68 1.18 4.97 -5.28
N TYR A 69 0.60 4.94 -4.10
CA TYR A 69 -0.65 5.63 -3.81
C TYR A 69 -0.32 7.00 -3.21
N ASN A 70 -0.81 8.08 -3.80
CA ASN A 70 -0.62 9.44 -3.25
C ASN A 70 -1.72 9.71 -2.22
N LEU A 71 -1.34 10.01 -0.98
CA LEU A 71 -2.30 10.40 0.05
C LEU A 71 -2.79 11.84 -0.19
N PRO A 72 -4.00 12.21 0.29
CA PRO A 72 -4.45 13.59 0.28
C PRO A 72 -3.44 14.47 1.03
N ASN A 73 -3.11 15.63 0.44
CA ASN A 73 -2.14 16.59 0.97
C ASN A 73 -0.66 16.10 1.02
N ALA A 74 -0.28 15.15 0.16
CA ALA A 74 1.08 14.63 0.02
C ALA A 74 1.73 14.95 -1.34
#